data_AF-A0A067S2I3-F1
#
_entry.id   AF-A0A067S2I3-F1
#
_cell.length_a   1.000
_cell.length_b   1.000
_cell.length_c   1.000
_cell.angle_alpha   90.00
_cell.angle_beta   90.00
_cell.angle_gamma   90.00
#
_symmetry.space_group_name_H-M   'P 1'
#
loop_
_entity.id
_entity.type
_entity.pdbx_description
1 polymer ?
#
loop_
_entity_poly.entity_id
_entity_poly.type
_entity_poly.pdbx_seq_one_letter_code
_entity_poly.pdbx_strand_id
1 'polypeptide(L)'
;MYSEETPSEYYIRKSDLLNTVYTLDDSEIILEVMEGAPANWNTILTTQLYLTVVEFQAAIRFHEDTLMRLDGHIKRDLSNALPRDQNTYSPKAYSVGEYFGMPAPKFPRDDANVSNKEFTPEEKGARPCRHCGSEKHWDDECKYSYKAKKSMRSLLVNPSSEQINAQAAYEDLYFGLRSEDEF
;
A
#
# COMPACT_ATOMS: atom_id res chain seq x y z
N MET A 1 26.65 -5.60 12.67
CA MET A 1 27.21 -5.40 11.32
C MET A 1 27.47 -6.78 10.75
N TYR A 2 26.49 -7.35 10.04
CA TYR A 2 26.73 -8.58 9.28
C TYR A 2 27.18 -8.13 7.90
N SER A 3 28.39 -8.57 7.51
CA SER A 3 28.97 -8.32 6.19
C SER A 3 28.01 -8.81 5.10
N GLU A 4 27.93 -8.07 4.00
CA GLU A 4 27.19 -8.50 2.80
C GLU A 4 27.90 -9.74 2.23
N GLU A 5 27.52 -10.93 2.69
CA GLU A 5 28.00 -12.23 2.18
C GLU A 5 27.73 -12.31 0.68
N THR A 6 28.75 -12.61 -0.14
CA THR A 6 28.54 -12.70 -1.58
C THR A 6 27.77 -13.97 -1.94
N PRO A 7 27.08 -14.00 -3.10
CA PRO A 7 26.40 -15.21 -3.57
C PRO A 7 27.27 -16.48 -3.58
N SER A 8 28.56 -16.35 -3.93
CA SER A 8 29.50 -17.48 -3.90
C SER A 8 29.83 -17.91 -2.47
N GLU A 9 30.03 -16.96 -1.54
CA GLU A 9 30.31 -17.25 -0.13
C GLU A 9 29.12 -17.94 0.54
N TYR A 10 27.90 -17.45 0.27
CA TYR A 10 26.66 -18.08 0.74
C TYR A 10 26.57 -19.54 0.27
N TYR A 11 26.84 -19.78 -1.02
CA TYR A 11 26.83 -21.13 -1.59
C TYR A 11 27.81 -22.04 -0.86
N ILE A 12 29.07 -21.62 -0.71
CA ILE A 12 30.12 -22.41 -0.05
C ILE A 12 29.73 -22.74 1.40
N ARG A 13 29.29 -21.73 2.16
CA ARG A 13 28.91 -21.92 3.56
C ARG A 13 27.72 -22.87 3.70
N LYS A 14 26.70 -22.72 2.85
CA LYS A 14 25.49 -23.55 2.88
C LYS A 14 25.79 -24.97 2.40
N SER A 15 26.58 -25.14 1.33
CA SER A 15 26.98 -26.46 0.83
C SER A 15 27.82 -27.23 1.84
N ASP A 16 28.77 -26.57 2.51
CA ASP A 16 29.61 -27.19 3.53
C ASP A 16 28.78 -27.68 4.72
N LEU A 17 27.79 -26.88 5.15
CA LEU A 17 26.88 -27.26 6.22
C LEU A 17 26.00 -28.46 5.81
N LEU A 18 25.45 -28.45 4.60
CA LEU A 18 24.60 -29.54 4.12
C LEU A 18 25.38 -30.84 3.99
N ASN A 19 26.59 -30.79 3.44
CA ASN A 19 27.47 -31.96 3.33
C ASN A 19 27.98 -32.47 4.69
N THR A 20 27.99 -31.62 5.72
CA THR A 20 28.38 -32.04 7.08
C THR A 20 27.26 -32.79 7.80
N VAL A 21 26.01 -32.39 7.59
CA VAL A 21 24.85 -32.92 8.33
C VAL A 21 24.12 -34.02 7.56
N TYR A 22 24.14 -33.97 6.22
CA TYR A 22 23.36 -34.83 5.35
C TYR A 22 24.20 -35.40 4.20
N THR A 23 23.77 -36.55 3.67
CA THR A 23 24.28 -37.12 2.42
C THR A 23 23.22 -36.92 1.34
N LEU A 24 23.21 -35.73 0.75
CA LEU A 24 22.26 -35.32 -0.28
C LEU A 24 22.86 -35.49 -1.68
N ASP A 25 22.00 -35.76 -2.67
CA ASP A 25 22.38 -35.71 -4.08
C ASP A 25 22.64 -34.26 -4.54
N ASP A 26 23.43 -34.09 -5.61
CA ASP A 26 23.74 -32.79 -6.18
C ASP A 26 22.49 -31.95 -6.46
N SER A 27 21.43 -32.58 -6.97
CA SER A 27 20.15 -31.90 -7.24
C SER A 27 19.45 -31.44 -5.96
N GLU A 28 19.50 -32.25 -4.89
CA GLU A 28 18.94 -31.93 -3.59
C GLU A 28 19.71 -30.81 -2.91
N ILE A 29 21.05 -30.80 -3.03
CA ILE A 29 21.91 -29.72 -2.54
C ILE A 29 21.54 -28.39 -3.23
N ILE A 30 21.38 -28.40 -4.57
CA ILE A 30 21.01 -27.20 -5.33
C ILE A 30 19.66 -26.65 -4.87
N LEU A 31 18.67 -27.53 -4.66
CA LEU A 31 17.34 -27.14 -4.21
C LEU A 31 17.37 -26.54 -2.79
N GLU A 32 18.04 -27.20 -1.85
CA GLU A 32 18.14 -26.75 -0.46
C GLU A 32 18.96 -25.43 -0.32
N VAL A 33 19.98 -25.25 -1.15
CA VAL A 33 20.71 -23.98 -1.23
C VAL A 33 19.80 -22.86 -1.74
N MET A 34 19.00 -23.14 -2.76
CA MET A 34 18.08 -22.16 -3.37
C MET A 34 16.86 -21.87 -2.51
N GLU A 35 16.41 -22.81 -1.67
CA GLU A 35 15.35 -22.58 -0.68
C GLU A 35 15.77 -21.54 0.37
N GLY A 36 17.04 -21.56 0.79
CA GLY A 36 17.58 -20.53 1.66
C GLY A 36 18.03 -19.24 0.95
N ALA A 37 18.06 -19.24 -0.38
CA ALA A 37 18.56 -18.12 -1.18
C ALA A 37 17.49 -17.01 -1.33
N PRO A 38 17.91 -15.76 -1.55
CA PRO A 38 16.98 -14.68 -1.87
C PRO A 38 16.10 -15.00 -3.09
N ALA A 39 14.80 -14.71 -3.01
CA ALA A 39 13.84 -15.08 -4.05
C ALA A 39 14.17 -14.53 -5.45
N ASN A 40 14.89 -13.41 -5.55
CA ASN A 40 15.35 -12.82 -6.81
C ASN A 40 16.37 -13.71 -7.54
N TRP A 41 17.06 -14.63 -6.85
CA TRP A 41 17.97 -15.56 -7.50
C TRP A 41 17.25 -16.48 -8.49
N ASN A 42 15.99 -16.85 -8.22
CA ASN A 42 15.15 -17.64 -9.13
C ASN A 42 14.87 -16.94 -10.48
N THR A 43 15.11 -15.63 -10.58
CA THR A 43 14.96 -14.90 -11.85
C THR A 43 16.15 -15.08 -12.80
N ILE A 44 17.31 -15.46 -12.25
CA ILE A 44 18.56 -15.62 -13.01
C ILE A 44 18.97 -17.09 -13.05
N LEU A 45 18.85 -17.80 -11.94
CA LEU A 45 19.26 -19.18 -11.77
C LEU A 45 18.03 -20.08 -11.88
N THR A 46 17.99 -20.88 -12.94
CA THR A 46 16.96 -21.91 -13.11
C THR A 46 17.53 -23.25 -12.64
N THR A 47 17.17 -23.67 -11.43
CA THR A 47 17.73 -24.88 -10.78
C THR A 47 17.63 -26.15 -11.62
N GLN A 48 16.57 -26.26 -12.42
CA GLN A 48 16.33 -27.42 -13.30
C GLN A 48 17.33 -27.55 -14.44
N LEU A 49 18.11 -26.51 -14.75
CA LEU A 49 19.11 -26.54 -15.83
C LEU A 49 20.47 -27.06 -15.38
N TYR A 50 20.71 -27.16 -14.07
CA TYR A 50 21.99 -27.56 -13.51
C TYR A 50 21.90 -29.00 -13.01
N LEU A 51 22.72 -29.88 -13.58
CA LEU A 51 22.73 -31.30 -13.23
C LEU A 51 23.77 -31.62 -12.15
N THR A 52 24.78 -30.77 -12.00
CA THR A 52 25.86 -30.94 -11.02
C THR A 52 26.03 -29.70 -10.18
N VAL A 53 26.51 -29.89 -8.95
CA VAL A 53 26.83 -28.78 -8.03
C VAL A 53 27.91 -27.85 -8.61
N VAL A 54 28.82 -28.39 -9.41
CA VAL A 54 29.91 -27.64 -10.04
C VAL A 54 29.40 -26.67 -11.09
N GLU A 55 28.47 -27.11 -11.95
CA GLU A 55 27.82 -26.25 -12.95
C GLU A 55 27.01 -25.14 -12.27
N PHE A 56 26.30 -25.47 -11.19
CA PHE A 56 25.54 -24.51 -10.42
C PHE A 56 26.44 -23.47 -9.74
N GLN A 57 27.55 -23.90 -9.12
CA GLN A 57 28.53 -23.00 -8.52
C GLN A 57 29.16 -22.08 -9.56
N ALA A 58 29.47 -22.59 -10.76
CA ALA A 58 29.99 -21.79 -11.86
C ALA A 58 28.97 -20.74 -12.33
N ALA A 59 27.69 -21.11 -12.40
CA ALA A 59 26.61 -20.19 -12.74
C ALA A 59 26.41 -19.09 -11.69
N ILE A 60 26.45 -19.42 -10.39
CA ILE A 60 26.40 -18.45 -9.30
C ILE A 60 27.55 -17.45 -9.44
N ARG A 61 28.78 -17.95 -9.63
CA ARG A 61 29.96 -17.09 -9.77
C ARG A 61 29.89 -16.20 -11.00
N PHE A 62 29.39 -16.72 -12.12
CA PHE A 62 29.23 -15.95 -13.35
C PHE A 62 28.20 -14.83 -13.21
N HIS A 63 27.13 -15.06 -12.44
CA HIS A 63 26.07 -14.09 -12.21
C HIS A 63 26.20 -13.30 -10.91
N GLU A 64 27.33 -13.40 -10.20
CA GLU A 64 27.52 -12.84 -8.85
C GLU A 64 27.20 -11.34 -8.79
N ASP A 65 27.74 -10.54 -9.71
CA ASP A 65 27.46 -9.09 -9.77
C ASP A 65 25.98 -8.79 -10.00
N THR A 66 25.34 -9.52 -10.91
CA THR A 66 23.92 -9.35 -11.22
C THR A 66 23.04 -9.74 -10.02
N LEU A 67 23.38 -10.83 -9.33
CA LEU A 67 22.67 -11.31 -8.14
C LEU A 67 22.75 -10.28 -6.99
N MET A 68 23.92 -9.68 -6.77
CA MET A 68 24.10 -8.63 -5.77
C MET A 68 23.36 -7.33 -6.14
N ARG A 69 23.38 -6.94 -7.42
CA ARG A 69 22.68 -5.71 -7.88
C ARG A 69 21.17 -5.83 -7.76
N LEU A 70 20.59 -6.99 -8.05
CA LEU A 70 19.16 -7.23 -7.88
C LEU A 70 18.74 -7.17 -6.41
N ASP A 71 19.55 -7.69 -5.50
CA ASP A 71 19.31 -7.58 -4.06
C ASP A 71 19.30 -6.11 -3.60
N GLY A 72 20.21 -5.29 -4.14
CA GLY A 72 20.24 -3.84 -3.89
C GLY A 72 19.01 -3.07 -4.39
N HIS A 73 18.43 -3.48 -5.53
CA HIS A 73 17.20 -2.87 -6.07
C HIS A 73 15.98 -3.21 -5.20
N ILE A 74 15.82 -4.49 -4.81
CA ILE A 74 14.74 -4.89 -3.89
C ILE A 74 14.89 -4.19 -2.54
N LYS A 75 16.10 -4.05 -1.98
CA LYS A 75 16.30 -3.33 -0.72
C LYS A 75 15.92 -1.85 -0.83
N ARG A 76 16.23 -1.19 -1.94
CA ARG A 76 15.82 0.21 -2.20
C ARG A 76 14.31 0.32 -2.41
N ASP A 77 13.72 -0.58 -3.17
CA ASP A 77 12.29 -0.60 -3.41
C ASP A 77 11.52 -0.97 -2.15
N LEU A 78 12.00 -1.88 -1.30
CA LEU A 78 11.41 -2.21 -0.01
C LEU A 78 11.60 -1.08 1.01
N SER A 79 12.73 -0.35 0.98
CA SER A 79 12.89 0.86 1.80
C SER A 79 11.97 2.01 1.36
N ASN A 80 11.55 2.01 0.09
CA ASN A 80 10.59 2.96 -0.46
C ASN A 80 9.12 2.45 -0.42
N ALA A 81 8.92 1.13 -0.30
CA ALA A 81 7.62 0.45 -0.33
C ALA A 81 7.17 -0.06 1.04
N LEU A 82 8.03 -0.04 2.06
CA LEU A 82 7.57 0.02 3.43
C LEU A 82 7.00 1.43 3.61
N PRO A 83 5.67 1.61 3.74
CA PRO A 83 5.20 2.85 4.32
C PRO A 83 5.93 2.96 5.65
N ARG A 84 6.69 4.05 5.84
CA ARG A 84 7.25 4.42 7.12
C ARG A 84 6.07 4.36 8.09
N ASP A 85 5.97 3.26 8.83
CA ASP A 85 4.95 3.07 9.84
C ASP A 85 5.37 3.96 11.00
N GLN A 86 5.17 5.26 10.82
CA GLN A 86 4.87 6.17 11.90
C GLN A 86 3.50 5.73 12.42
N ASN A 87 3.49 4.58 13.08
CA ASN A 87 2.46 4.27 14.05
C ASN A 87 2.72 5.14 15.29
N THR A 88 2.66 6.45 15.08
CA THR A 88 2.04 7.31 16.06
C THR A 88 0.59 6.86 16.08
N TYR A 89 0.25 5.94 16.99
CA TYR A 89 -1.11 5.83 17.54
C TYR A 89 -1.40 7.14 18.27
N SER A 90 -1.46 8.22 17.49
CA SER A 90 -2.19 9.40 17.84
C SER A 90 -3.62 9.01 17.47
N PRO A 91 -4.56 8.95 18.42
CA PRO A 91 -5.96 8.80 18.07
C PRO A 91 -6.32 9.93 17.11
N LYS A 92 -6.39 9.62 15.80
CA LYS A 92 -6.91 10.54 14.81
C LYS A 92 -8.40 10.62 15.09
N ALA A 93 -8.81 11.74 15.67
CA ALA A 93 -10.22 12.13 15.65
C ALA A 93 -10.58 12.32 14.17
N TYR A 94 -11.20 11.30 13.57
CA TYR A 94 -11.75 11.43 12.22
C TYR A 94 -12.96 12.35 12.30
N SER A 95 -13.02 13.32 11.41
CA SER A 95 -14.22 14.17 11.30
C SER A 95 -15.38 13.30 10.82
N VAL A 96 -16.60 13.61 11.23
CA VAL A 96 -17.79 12.83 10.82
C VAL A 96 -17.88 12.82 9.29
N GLY A 97 -17.92 11.61 8.71
CA GLY A 97 -17.93 11.43 7.26
C GLY A 97 -16.59 11.09 6.62
N GLU A 98 -15.49 11.14 7.36
CA GLU A 98 -14.17 10.74 6.90
C GLU A 98 -13.98 9.21 7.02
N TYR A 99 -13.31 8.60 6.03
CA TYR A 99 -13.01 7.16 6.03
C TYR A 99 -11.63 6.91 5.42
N PHE A 100 -11.03 5.76 5.73
CA PHE A 100 -9.72 5.40 5.22
C PHE A 100 -9.67 5.30 3.69
N GLY A 101 -8.74 6.02 3.06
CA GLY A 101 -8.55 5.98 1.60
C GLY A 101 -9.47 6.90 0.79
N MET A 102 -10.08 7.91 1.42
CA MET A 102 -10.87 8.92 0.71
C MET A 102 -10.03 9.66 -0.34
N PRO A 103 -10.52 9.84 -1.59
CA PRO A 103 -9.79 10.57 -2.61
C PRO A 103 -9.68 12.05 -2.28
N ALA A 104 -8.53 12.65 -2.61
CA ALA A 104 -8.33 14.09 -2.46
C ALA A 104 -9.31 14.90 -3.33
N PRO A 105 -9.75 16.09 -2.87
CA PRO A 105 -10.59 16.99 -3.65
C PRO A 105 -9.95 17.35 -4.99
N LYS A 106 -10.74 17.32 -6.07
CA LYS A 106 -10.25 17.56 -7.44
C LYS A 106 -10.22 19.04 -7.81
N PHE A 107 -10.98 19.87 -7.10
CA PHE A 107 -11.12 21.29 -7.39
C PHE A 107 -10.39 22.14 -6.34
N PRO A 108 -9.91 23.35 -6.70
CA PRO A 108 -9.32 24.27 -5.74
C PRO A 108 -10.28 24.58 -4.60
N ARG A 109 -9.72 24.80 -3.40
CA ARG A 109 -10.46 25.19 -2.21
C ARG A 109 -11.24 26.48 -2.47
N ASP A 110 -12.54 26.43 -2.17
CA ASP A 110 -13.48 27.55 -2.36
C ASP A 110 -14.14 27.87 -1.01
N ASP A 111 -13.47 28.72 -0.22
CA ASP A 111 -14.00 29.22 1.06
C ASP A 111 -14.96 30.41 0.87
N ALA A 112 -15.11 30.93 -0.35
CA ALA A 112 -16.06 32.01 -0.64
C ALA A 112 -17.51 31.50 -0.71
N ASN A 113 -17.70 30.21 -0.98
CA ASN A 113 -18.99 29.54 -0.89
C ASN A 113 -19.25 29.11 0.56
N VAL A 114 -20.18 29.81 1.22
CA VAL A 114 -20.61 29.51 2.59
C VAL A 114 -21.96 28.81 2.54
N SER A 115 -22.17 27.81 3.41
CA SER A 115 -23.43 27.11 3.52
C SER A 115 -24.59 28.06 3.79
N ASN A 116 -25.75 27.80 3.19
CA ASN A 116 -26.99 28.49 3.53
C ASN A 116 -27.72 27.81 4.70
N LYS A 117 -27.17 26.72 5.25
CA LYS A 117 -27.70 26.05 6.44
C LYS A 117 -27.18 26.70 7.72
N GLU A 118 -27.89 26.42 8.81
CA GLU A 118 -27.59 26.96 10.14
C GLU A 118 -26.20 26.59 10.66
N PHE A 119 -25.61 25.48 10.18
CA PHE A 119 -24.28 25.03 10.58
C PHE A 119 -23.45 24.59 9.39
N THR A 120 -22.18 24.97 9.43
CA THR A 120 -21.12 24.52 8.52
C THR A 120 -20.58 23.14 8.92
N PRO A 121 -19.98 22.38 7.99
CA PRO A 121 -19.27 21.14 8.32
C PRO A 121 -18.25 21.32 9.45
N GLU A 122 -17.52 22.45 9.47
CA GLU A 122 -16.56 22.80 10.52
C GLU A 122 -17.18 22.80 11.91
N GLU A 123 -18.32 23.45 12.08
CA GLU A 123 -19.01 23.61 13.38
C GLU A 123 -19.58 22.29 13.90
N LYS A 124 -19.96 21.37 12.99
CA LYS A 124 -20.44 20.04 13.35
C LYS A 124 -19.34 19.00 13.49
N GLY A 125 -18.07 19.38 13.29
CA GLY A 125 -16.95 18.44 13.25
C GLY A 125 -17.10 17.40 12.13
N ALA A 126 -17.74 17.78 11.02
CA ALA A 126 -17.88 16.97 9.83
C ALA A 126 -16.72 17.22 8.86
N ARG A 127 -16.46 16.27 7.97
CA ARG A 127 -15.38 16.39 6.99
C ARG A 127 -15.56 17.60 6.05
N PRO A 128 -14.46 18.16 5.52
CA PRO A 128 -14.52 19.17 4.47
C PRO A 128 -15.18 18.61 3.20
N CYS A 129 -15.62 19.53 2.33
CA CYS A 129 -16.28 19.19 1.09
C CYS A 129 -15.42 18.26 0.21
N ARG A 130 -15.96 17.12 -0.25
CA ARG A 130 -15.25 16.16 -1.11
C ARG A 130 -14.85 16.71 -2.48
N HIS A 131 -15.51 17.79 -2.92
CA HIS A 131 -15.29 18.35 -4.24
C HIS A 131 -14.14 19.36 -4.25
N CYS A 132 -14.11 20.28 -3.28
CA CYS A 132 -13.13 21.37 -3.22
C CYS A 132 -12.28 21.41 -1.95
N GLY A 133 -12.63 20.66 -0.90
CA GLY A 133 -11.92 20.67 0.38
C GLY A 133 -12.23 21.86 1.29
N SER A 134 -13.29 22.62 1.00
CA SER A 134 -13.76 23.72 1.87
C SER A 134 -14.55 23.18 3.06
N GLU A 135 -14.35 23.76 4.23
CA GLU A 135 -15.07 23.44 5.46
C GLU A 135 -16.31 24.32 5.65
N LYS A 136 -16.50 25.32 4.77
CA LYS A 136 -17.55 26.35 4.89
C LYS A 136 -18.89 25.96 4.25
N HIS A 137 -18.94 24.90 3.45
CA HIS A 137 -20.17 24.44 2.80
C HIS A 137 -20.25 22.92 2.69
N TRP A 138 -21.48 22.40 2.62
CA TRP A 138 -21.74 20.98 2.44
C TRP A 138 -21.53 20.53 0.99
N ASP A 139 -21.28 19.24 0.77
CA ASP A 139 -20.98 18.67 -0.55
C ASP A 139 -21.99 19.07 -1.64
N ASP A 140 -23.28 19.10 -1.31
CA ASP A 140 -24.35 19.40 -2.26
C ASP A 140 -24.41 20.89 -2.66
N GLU A 141 -23.99 21.77 -1.75
CA GLU A 141 -23.97 23.22 -1.93
C GLU A 141 -22.71 23.68 -2.69
N CYS A 142 -21.75 22.78 -2.90
CA CYS A 142 -20.54 23.08 -3.65
C CYS A 142 -20.86 23.43 -5.10
N LYS A 143 -20.25 24.50 -5.62
CA LYS A 143 -20.29 24.87 -7.05
C LYS A 143 -19.85 23.75 -8.00
N TYR A 144 -19.07 22.79 -7.51
CA TYR A 144 -18.60 21.66 -8.31
C TYR A 144 -19.44 20.38 -8.14
N SER A 145 -20.50 20.41 -7.32
CA SER A 145 -21.35 19.26 -7.01
C SER A 145 -22.02 18.69 -8.28
N TYR A 146 -22.52 19.55 -9.17
CA TYR A 146 -23.14 19.13 -10.43
C TYR A 146 -22.13 18.66 -11.49
N LYS A 147 -20.88 19.12 -11.43
CA LYS A 147 -19.82 18.68 -12.39
C LYS A 147 -19.33 17.28 -12.09
N ALA A 148 -19.43 16.84 -10.83
CA ALA A 148 -19.16 15.47 -10.42
C ALA A 148 -20.30 14.49 -10.80
N LYS A 149 -21.51 14.99 -11.12
CA LYS A 149 -22.68 14.17 -11.51
C LYS A 149 -22.70 13.76 -12.99
N LYS A 150 -21.60 13.88 -13.74
CA LYS A 150 -21.51 13.31 -15.10
C LYS A 150 -21.63 11.78 -14.98
N SER A 151 -22.80 11.26 -15.37
CA SER A 151 -23.18 9.86 -15.43
C SER A 151 -22.01 8.93 -15.77
N MET A 152 -21.48 8.26 -14.75
CA MET A 152 -20.60 7.10 -14.94
C MET A 152 -21.49 5.86 -14.94
N ARG A 153 -21.29 4.98 -15.93
CA ARG A 153 -21.76 3.60 -15.85
C ARG A 153 -21.15 2.99 -14.59
N SER A 154 -21.97 2.74 -13.57
CA SER A 154 -21.52 2.10 -12.33
C SER A 154 -21.15 0.65 -12.64
N LEU A 155 -19.84 0.38 -12.81
CA LEU A 155 -19.35 -0.91 -12.36
C LEU A 155 -19.60 -0.94 -10.85
N LEU A 156 -20.34 -1.96 -10.40
CA LEU A 156 -20.72 -2.16 -9.00
C LEU A 156 -19.44 -2.42 -8.19
N VAL A 157 -18.78 -1.35 -7.76
CA VAL A 157 -17.78 -1.39 -6.71
C VAL A 157 -18.57 -1.50 -5.41
N ASN A 158 -18.39 -2.60 -4.68
CA ASN A 158 -18.98 -2.75 -3.35
C ASN A 158 -18.26 -1.78 -2.39
N PRO A 159 -18.93 -0.73 -1.90
CA PRO A 159 -18.33 0.15 -0.90
C PRO A 159 -18.08 -0.64 0.39
N SER A 160 -17.01 -0.31 1.11
CA SER A 160 -16.77 -0.90 2.43
C SER A 160 -17.86 -0.46 3.41
N SER A 161 -18.11 -1.26 4.45
CA SER A 161 -19.05 -0.90 5.52
C SER A 161 -18.68 0.41 6.20
N GLU A 162 -17.39 0.67 6.37
CA GLU A 162 -16.87 1.95 6.90
C GLU A 162 -17.25 3.13 6.01
N GLN A 163 -17.10 3.00 4.69
CA GLN A 163 -17.48 4.05 3.73
C GLN A 163 -18.99 4.34 3.78
N ILE A 164 -19.82 3.29 3.87
CA ILE A 164 -21.29 3.44 3.96
C ILE A 164 -21.65 4.16 5.26
N ASN A 165 -21.10 3.72 6.39
CA ASN A 165 -21.39 4.30 7.70
C ASN A 165 -20.91 5.75 7.81
N ALA A 166 -19.71 6.05 7.29
CA ALA A 166 -19.18 7.42 7.26
C ALA A 166 -20.09 8.33 6.43
N GLN A 167 -20.47 7.91 5.23
CA GLN A 167 -21.36 8.69 4.38
C GLN A 167 -22.75 8.89 5.03
N ALA A 168 -23.31 7.85 5.65
CA ALA A 168 -24.58 7.94 6.35
C ALA A 168 -24.53 8.90 7.54
N ALA A 169 -23.47 8.88 8.34
CA ALA A 169 -23.28 9.81 9.46
C ALA A 169 -23.14 11.27 8.98
N TYR A 170 -22.45 11.49 7.85
CA TYR A 170 -22.35 12.82 7.23
C TYR A 170 -23.71 13.32 6.72
N GLU A 171 -24.46 12.45 6.06
CA GLU A 171 -25.80 12.76 5.54
C GLU A 171 -26.79 13.03 6.69
N ASP A 172 -26.71 12.28 7.78
CA ASP A 172 -27.50 12.52 8.99
C ASP A 172 -27.24 13.92 9.57
N LEU A 173 -25.98 14.33 9.68
CA LEU A 173 -25.65 15.70 10.12
C LEU A 173 -26.17 16.79 9.17
N TYR A 174 -26.19 16.51 7.87
CA TYR A 174 -26.68 17.43 6.84
C TYR A 174 -28.21 17.50 6.83
N PHE A 175 -28.93 16.38 6.88
CA PHE A 175 -30.39 16.32 6.82
C PHE A 175 -31.07 16.56 8.17
N GLY A 176 -30.42 16.21 9.28
CA GLY A 176 -30.89 16.49 10.64
C GLY A 176 -31.02 17.99 10.95
N LEU A 177 -30.42 18.87 10.14
CA LEU A 177 -30.60 20.33 10.20
C LEU A 177 -31.93 20.84 9.62
N ARG A 178 -32.73 19.96 9.01
CA ARG A 178 -33.99 20.36 8.37
C ARG A 178 -35.22 20.10 9.25
N SER A 179 -35.04 19.52 10.44
CA SER A 179 -36.10 18.82 11.17
C SER A 179 -36.65 19.56 12.40
N GLU A 180 -36.46 20.87 12.54
CA GLU A 180 -36.98 21.62 13.70
C GLU A 180 -38.14 22.59 13.37
N ASP A 181 -38.59 22.69 12.11
CA ASP A 181 -39.69 23.59 11.71
C ASP A 181 -40.93 22.85 11.16
N GLU A 182 -41.49 21.88 11.89
CA GLU A 182 -42.90 21.48 11.73
C GLU A 182 -43.55 21.17 13.08
N PHE A 183 -44.02 22.21 13.78
CA PHE A 183 -45.21 22.14 14.64
C PHE A 183 -45.95 23.47 14.73
#